data_AF-A0AAN1QGV8-F1
#
_entry.id   AF-A0AAN1QGV8-F1
#
_cell.length_a   1.000
_cell.length_b   1.000
_cell.length_c   1.000
_cell.angle_alpha   90.00
_cell.angle_beta   90.00
_cell.angle_gamma   90.00
#
_symmetry.space_group_name_H-M   'P 1'
#
loop_
_entity.id
_entity.type
_entity.pdbx_description
1 polymer ?
#
loop_
_entity_poly.entity_id
_entity_poly.type
_entity_poly.pdbx_seq_one_letter_code
_entity_poly.pdbx_strand_id
1 'polypeptide(L)'
;MHKRIYAPRIPSEIPLLSQMGFYQRKRFWRYHQENLARLVLHKGISIKEYAEMHGLELRLAYTKFRSVGVAALRQKFWARHRKQFNQELAANGMTVEAYIERHKLHQKNARQQLTRKPMSAIWEMHCRRYAHQSTFRKLTIAQYAKENDLNPSTTRHYIHKGDC
;
A
#
# COMPACT_ATOMS: atom_id res chain seq x y z
N MET A 1 21.96 -29.70 -0.14
CA MET A 1 21.70 -28.52 0.72
C MET A 1 20.28 -28.01 0.46
N HIS A 2 19.31 -28.36 1.32
CA HIS A 2 17.93 -27.84 1.20
C HIS A 2 17.81 -26.52 1.95
N LYS A 3 17.56 -25.42 1.23
CA LYS A 3 17.24 -24.12 1.82
C LYS A 3 15.91 -24.25 2.58
N ARG A 4 15.97 -24.26 3.91
CA ARG A 4 14.78 -24.15 4.76
C ARG A 4 14.13 -22.79 4.47
N ILE A 5 13.04 -22.79 3.70
CA ILE A 5 12.17 -21.65 3.54
C ILE A 5 11.57 -21.39 4.92
N TYR A 6 12.03 -20.33 5.60
CA TYR A 6 11.44 -19.90 6.86
C TYR A 6 10.08 -19.27 6.56
N ALA A 7 9.06 -20.10 6.37
CA ALA A 7 7.68 -19.67 6.53
C ALA A 7 7.43 -19.64 8.04
N PRO A 8 7.33 -18.46 8.70
CA PRO A 8 6.96 -18.43 10.10
C PRO A 8 5.62 -19.14 10.27
N ARG A 9 5.63 -20.28 10.99
CA ARG A 9 4.41 -20.99 11.41
C ARG A 9 3.47 -19.96 12.06
N ILE A 10 2.25 -19.89 11.55
CA ILE A 10 1.15 -19.16 12.20
C ILE A 10 0.93 -19.89 13.53
N PRO A 11 1.16 -19.26 14.70
CA PRO A 11 0.85 -19.89 15.98
C PRO A 11 -0.65 -20.20 16.00
N SER A 12 -1.02 -21.45 16.28
CA SER A 12 -2.41 -21.89 16.43
C SER A 12 -3.12 -21.20 17.60
N GLU A 13 -2.33 -20.74 18.57
CA GLU A 13 -2.77 -19.88 19.66
C GLU A 13 -1.79 -18.70 19.73
N ILE A 14 -2.30 -17.50 19.50
CA ILE A 14 -1.56 -16.28 19.79
C ILE A 14 -1.86 -15.97 21.27
N PRO A 15 -0.87 -16.06 22.19
CA PRO A 15 -1.09 -15.69 23.59
C PRO A 15 -1.62 -14.25 23.65
N LEU A 16 -2.51 -13.96 24.60
CA LEU A 16 -2.98 -12.59 24.81
C LEU A 16 -1.75 -11.68 25.00
N LEU A 17 -1.75 -10.50 24.37
CA LEU A 17 -0.64 -9.53 24.44
C LEU A 17 -0.21 -9.21 25.89
N SER A 18 -1.16 -9.29 26.83
CA SER A 18 -0.97 -9.12 28.27
C SER A 18 -0.09 -10.19 28.91
N GLN A 19 -0.05 -11.40 28.36
CA GLN A 19 0.71 -12.55 28.86
C GLN A 19 2.10 -12.68 28.23
N MET A 20 2.40 -11.88 27.20
CA MET A 20 3.67 -11.95 26.48
C MET A 20 4.77 -11.12 27.15
N GLY A 21 5.98 -11.69 27.22
CA GLY A 21 7.19 -10.93 27.56
C GLY A 21 7.56 -9.89 26.48
N PHE A 22 8.45 -8.95 26.81
CA PHE A 22 8.85 -7.86 25.91
C PHE A 22 9.32 -8.36 24.53
N TYR A 23 10.23 -9.34 24.49
CA TYR A 23 10.76 -9.91 23.25
C TYR A 23 9.70 -10.63 22.41
N GLN A 24 8.77 -11.34 23.06
CA GLN A 24 7.66 -12.01 22.39
C GLN A 24 6.72 -11.00 21.73
N ARG A 25 6.37 -9.92 22.44
CA ARG A 25 5.58 -8.81 21.87
C ARG A 25 6.27 -8.16 20.68
N LYS A 26 7.58 -7.94 20.74
CA LYS A 26 8.34 -7.37 19.61
C LYS A 26 8.27 -8.28 18.38
N ARG A 27 8.47 -9.59 18.55
CA ARG A 27 8.41 -10.58 17.46
C ARG A 27 6.99 -10.70 16.90
N PHE A 28 5.98 -10.70 17.77
CA PHE A 28 4.57 -10.70 17.41
C PHE A 28 4.22 -9.54 16.48
N TRP A 29 4.56 -8.30 16.87
CA TRP A 29 4.24 -7.12 16.05
C TRP A 29 5.02 -7.10 14.74
N ARG A 30 6.28 -7.53 14.74
CA ARG A 30 7.08 -7.64 13.50
C ARG A 30 6.45 -8.61 12.51
N TYR A 31 6.02 -9.78 12.98
CA TYR A 31 5.30 -10.75 12.14
C TYR A 31 4.04 -10.13 11.52
N HIS A 32 3.22 -9.45 12.33
CA HIS A 32 2.01 -8.83 11.81
C HIS A 32 2.28 -7.67 10.85
N GLN A 33 3.35 -6.89 11.06
CA GLN A 33 3.77 -5.84 10.14
C GLN A 33 4.17 -6.40 8.78
N GLU A 34 5.00 -7.46 8.77
CA GLU A 34 5.47 -8.13 7.54
C GLU A 34 4.29 -8.78 6.79
N ASN A 35 3.41 -9.50 7.51
CA ASN A 35 2.25 -10.13 6.90
C ASN A 35 1.22 -9.11 6.39
N LEU A 36 0.98 -8.03 7.11
CA LEU A 36 0.15 -6.91 6.64
C LEU A 36 0.71 -6.33 5.34
N ALA A 37 2.02 -6.02 5.29
CA ALA A 37 2.64 -5.46 4.09
C ALA A 37 2.42 -6.37 2.87
N ARG A 38 2.61 -7.68 3.04
CA ARG A 38 2.36 -8.69 2.01
C ARG A 38 0.90 -8.68 1.55
N LEU A 39 -0.05 -8.76 2.49
CA LEU A 39 -1.47 -8.81 2.14
C LEU A 39 -1.97 -7.52 1.51
N VAL A 40 -1.46 -6.35 1.90
CA VAL A 40 -1.79 -5.09 1.24
C VAL A 40 -1.33 -5.10 -0.22
N LEU A 41 -0.11 -5.56 -0.50
CA LEU A 41 0.42 -5.64 -1.87
C LEU A 41 -0.31 -6.66 -2.76
N HIS A 42 -0.81 -7.75 -2.19
CA HIS A 42 -1.47 -8.80 -2.95
C HIS A 42 -2.98 -8.62 -3.06
N LYS A 43 -3.64 -8.20 -1.99
CA LYS A 43 -5.10 -8.15 -1.86
C LYS A 43 -5.65 -6.74 -1.67
N GLY A 44 -4.81 -5.73 -1.48
CA GLY A 44 -5.28 -4.36 -1.28
C GLY A 44 -6.08 -4.17 0.01
N ILE A 45 -5.81 -4.94 1.06
CA ILE A 45 -6.51 -4.82 2.35
C ILE A 45 -6.11 -3.54 3.10
N SER A 46 -6.92 -3.14 4.06
CA SER A 46 -6.71 -2.02 4.97
C SER A 46 -6.23 -2.51 6.34
N ILE A 47 -5.77 -1.58 7.18
CA ILE A 47 -5.43 -1.90 8.59
C ILE A 47 -6.65 -2.45 9.32
N LYS A 48 -7.84 -1.89 9.06
CA LYS A 48 -9.10 -2.33 9.68
C LYS A 48 -9.43 -3.78 9.33
N GLU A 49 -9.47 -4.11 8.04
CA GLU A 49 -9.74 -5.48 7.57
C GLU A 49 -8.72 -6.48 8.12
N TYR A 50 -7.44 -6.08 8.21
CA TYR A 50 -6.40 -6.93 8.79
C TYR A 50 -6.58 -7.15 10.29
N ALA A 51 -6.92 -6.09 11.03
CA ALA A 51 -7.15 -6.17 12.46
C ALA A 51 -8.34 -7.07 12.78
N GLU A 52 -9.43 -6.93 12.02
CA GLU A 52 -10.62 -7.80 12.13
C GLU A 52 -10.28 -9.26 11.83
N MET A 53 -9.55 -9.53 10.74
CA MET A 53 -9.15 -10.90 10.35
C MET A 53 -8.29 -11.61 11.40
N HIS A 54 -7.51 -10.87 12.18
CA HIS A 54 -6.57 -11.41 13.15
C HIS A 54 -6.96 -11.13 14.61
N GLY A 55 -8.16 -10.62 14.88
CA GLY A 55 -8.63 -10.33 16.23
C GLY A 55 -7.76 -9.29 16.97
N LEU A 56 -7.16 -8.34 16.26
CA LEU A 56 -6.30 -7.32 16.84
C LEU A 56 -7.12 -6.10 17.28
N GLU A 57 -6.73 -5.50 18.40
CA GLU A 57 -7.29 -4.23 18.86
C GLU A 57 -6.94 -3.12 17.84
N LEU A 58 -7.97 -2.47 17.30
CA LEU A 58 -7.85 -1.59 16.13
C LEU A 58 -6.98 -0.36 16.40
N ARG A 59 -7.09 0.27 17.57
CA ARG A 59 -6.31 1.47 17.92
C ARG A 59 -4.83 1.12 17.99
N LEU A 60 -4.49 0.03 18.67
CA LEU A 60 -3.12 -0.48 18.75
C LEU A 60 -2.58 -0.90 17.39
N ALA A 61 -3.41 -1.53 16.54
CA ALA A 61 -3.03 -1.87 15.17
C ALA A 61 -2.62 -0.63 14.37
N TYR A 62 -3.39 0.46 14.42
CA TYR A 62 -3.02 1.72 13.76
C TYR A 62 -1.67 2.28 14.27
N THR A 63 -1.44 2.25 15.58
CA THR A 63 -0.15 2.70 16.15
C THR A 63 1.00 1.81 15.68
N LYS A 64 0.84 0.48 15.76
CA LYS A 64 1.91 -0.49 15.45
C LYS A 64 2.18 -0.61 13.95
N PHE A 65 1.21 -0.34 13.10
CA PHE A 65 1.37 -0.45 11.64
C PHE A 65 1.72 0.88 10.96
N ARG A 66 1.90 1.97 11.72
CA ARG A 66 2.29 3.28 11.15
C ARG A 66 3.55 3.21 10.30
N SER A 67 4.55 2.46 10.74
CA SER A 67 5.83 2.29 10.01
C SER A 67 5.72 1.43 8.75
N VAL A 68 4.63 0.68 8.57
CA VAL A 68 4.44 -0.21 7.40
C VAL A 68 4.16 0.58 6.13
N GLY A 69 3.61 1.80 6.24
CA GLY A 69 3.31 2.62 5.07
C GLY A 69 2.18 2.05 4.20
N VAL A 70 1.12 1.52 4.83
CA VAL A 70 -0.02 0.86 4.16
C VAL A 70 -0.61 1.69 3.01
N ALA A 71 -0.68 3.01 3.15
CA ALA A 71 -1.17 3.90 2.08
C ALA A 71 -0.33 3.76 0.80
N ALA A 72 1.00 3.79 0.91
CA ALA A 72 1.91 3.63 -0.22
C ALA A 72 1.83 2.22 -0.82
N LEU A 73 1.68 1.18 0.01
CA LEU A 73 1.52 -0.19 -0.48
C LEU A 73 0.19 -0.37 -1.25
N ARG A 74 -0.90 0.25 -0.77
CA ARG A 74 -2.19 0.25 -1.49
C ARG A 74 -2.09 0.98 -2.83
N GLN A 75 -1.32 2.07 -2.90
CA GLN A 75 -1.07 2.76 -4.17
C GLN A 75 -0.40 1.83 -5.18
N LYS A 76 0.66 1.13 -4.79
CA LYS A 76 1.33 0.12 -5.63
C LYS A 76 0.40 -1.00 -6.07
N PHE A 77 -0.44 -1.50 -5.16
CA PHE A 77 -1.48 -2.48 -5.48
C PHE A 77 -2.39 -1.98 -6.61
N TRP A 78 -2.93 -0.76 -6.47
CA TRP A 78 -3.82 -0.19 -7.48
C TRP A 78 -3.11 0.19 -8.78
N ALA A 79 -1.86 0.64 -8.72
CA ALA A 79 -1.06 0.94 -9.91
C ALA A 79 -0.85 -0.32 -10.77
N ARG A 80 -0.55 -1.45 -10.12
CA ARG A 80 -0.45 -2.75 -10.81
C ARG A 80 -1.76 -3.14 -11.47
N HIS A 81 -2.88 -3.06 -10.75
CA HIS A 81 -4.20 -3.41 -11.29
C HIS A 81 -4.63 -2.49 -12.44
N ARG A 82 -4.36 -1.19 -12.37
CA ARG A 82 -4.60 -0.27 -13.49
C ARG A 82 -3.80 -0.64 -14.73
N LYS A 83 -2.50 -0.92 -14.56
CA LYS A 83 -1.63 -1.32 -15.68
C LYS A 83 -2.17 -2.57 -16.36
N GLN A 84 -2.52 -3.59 -15.56
CA GLN A 84 -3.06 -4.84 -16.08
C GLN A 84 -4.44 -4.64 -16.73
N PHE A 85 -5.34 -3.89 -16.09
CA PHE A 85 -6.66 -3.58 -16.64
C PHE A 85 -6.55 -2.89 -18.00
N ASN A 86 -5.67 -1.89 -18.15
CA ASN A 86 -5.47 -1.21 -19.43
C ASN A 86 -4.93 -2.14 -20.52
N GLN A 87 -4.07 -3.11 -20.16
CA GLN A 87 -3.59 -4.12 -21.10
C GLN A 87 -4.71 -5.05 -21.55
N GLU A 88 -5.54 -5.52 -20.62
CA GLU A 88 -6.68 -6.39 -20.95
C GLU A 88 -7.73 -5.62 -21.76
N LEU A 89 -8.08 -4.40 -21.36
CA LEU A 89 -8.98 -3.52 -22.12
C LEU A 89 -8.52 -3.33 -23.57
N ALA A 90 -7.22 -3.07 -23.79
CA ALA A 90 -6.67 -2.89 -25.13
C ALA A 90 -6.63 -4.20 -25.95
N ALA A 91 -6.42 -5.34 -25.29
CA ALA A 91 -6.27 -6.63 -25.97
C ALA A 91 -7.62 -7.28 -26.33
N ASN A 92 -8.64 -7.15 -25.48
CA ASN A 92 -9.89 -7.89 -25.62
C ASN A 92 -11.16 -7.11 -25.25
N GLY A 93 -11.06 -5.80 -25.01
CA GLY A 93 -12.21 -4.97 -24.65
C GLY A 93 -12.76 -5.25 -23.24
N MET A 94 -11.94 -5.80 -22.32
CA MET A 94 -12.34 -6.07 -20.94
C MET A 94 -13.04 -4.88 -20.28
N THR A 95 -14.24 -5.09 -19.75
CA THR A 95 -14.96 -4.06 -18.98
C THR A 95 -14.42 -3.98 -17.55
N VAL A 96 -14.65 -2.85 -16.88
CA VAL A 96 -14.18 -2.64 -15.50
C VAL A 96 -14.84 -3.66 -14.56
N GLU A 97 -16.12 -3.94 -14.77
CA GLU A 97 -16.93 -4.87 -13.98
C GLU A 97 -16.42 -6.31 -14.14
N ALA A 98 -16.19 -6.76 -15.37
CA ALA A 98 -15.64 -8.08 -15.64
C ALA A 98 -14.22 -8.24 -15.03
N TYR A 99 -13.40 -7.19 -15.09
CA TYR A 99 -12.09 -7.19 -14.45
C TYR A 99 -12.19 -7.29 -12.91
N ILE A 100 -13.08 -6.53 -12.29
CA ILE A 100 -13.31 -6.56 -10.83
C ILE A 100 -13.74 -7.96 -10.39
N GLU A 101 -14.65 -8.59 -11.11
CA GLU A 101 -15.14 -9.94 -10.82
C GLU A 101 -14.02 -10.98 -10.98
N ARG A 102 -13.33 -10.96 -12.13
CA ARG A 102 -12.24 -11.89 -12.45
C ARG A 102 -11.11 -11.83 -11.41
N HIS A 103 -10.74 -10.63 -10.98
CA HIS A 103 -9.64 -10.41 -10.03
C HIS A 103 -10.09 -10.33 -8.58
N LYS A 104 -11.39 -10.56 -8.29
CA LYS A 104 -11.97 -10.57 -6.95
C LYS A 104 -11.63 -9.31 -6.15
N LEU A 105 -11.79 -8.14 -6.79
CA LEU A 105 -11.54 -6.84 -6.16
C LEU A 105 -12.73 -6.44 -5.29
N HIS A 106 -12.74 -6.91 -4.05
CA HIS A 106 -13.85 -6.70 -3.11
C HIS A 106 -13.98 -5.26 -2.58
N GLN A 107 -13.06 -4.35 -2.93
CA GLN A 107 -13.09 -2.98 -2.44
C GLN A 107 -14.19 -2.18 -3.13
N LYS A 108 -15.03 -1.49 -2.35
CA LYS A 108 -16.11 -0.62 -2.85
C LYS A 108 -15.64 0.45 -3.85
N ASN A 109 -14.39 0.89 -3.74
CA ASN A 109 -13.80 1.89 -4.62
C ASN A 109 -13.01 1.29 -5.79
N ALA A 110 -13.08 -0.03 -6.05
CA ALA A 110 -12.32 -0.67 -7.12
C ALA A 110 -12.59 -0.03 -8.48
N ARG A 111 -13.86 0.23 -8.82
CA ARG A 111 -14.24 0.93 -10.06
C ARG A 111 -13.53 2.27 -10.18
N GLN A 112 -13.65 3.13 -9.15
CA GLN A 112 -13.01 4.45 -9.12
C GLN A 112 -11.48 4.35 -9.23
N GLN A 113 -10.85 3.35 -8.60
CA GLN A 113 -9.40 3.16 -8.62
C GLN A 113 -8.88 2.69 -10.00
N LEU A 114 -9.67 1.88 -10.71
CA LEU A 114 -9.36 1.38 -12.04
C LEU A 114 -9.58 2.45 -13.12
N THR A 115 -10.68 3.20 -13.02
CA THR A 115 -11.00 4.28 -13.98
C THR A 115 -10.29 5.59 -13.68
N ARG A 116 -9.41 5.62 -12.67
CA ARG A 116 -8.64 6.83 -12.35
C ARG A 116 -7.76 7.15 -13.55
N LYS A 117 -7.97 8.34 -14.13
CA LYS A 117 -7.17 8.83 -15.26
C LYS A 117 -5.68 8.80 -14.89
N PRO A 118 -4.80 8.48 -15.85
CA PRO A 118 -3.38 8.61 -15.64
C PRO A 118 -3.06 10.04 -15.21
N MET A 119 -1.97 10.17 -14.44
CA MET A 119 -1.46 11.47 -14.04
C MET A 119 -1.15 12.30 -15.29
N SER A 120 -1.51 13.59 -15.30
CA SER A 120 -1.21 14.44 -16.45
C SER A 120 0.30 14.58 -16.65
N ALA A 121 0.74 14.86 -17.88
CA ALA A 121 2.17 15.00 -18.20
C ALA A 121 2.88 16.02 -17.29
N ILE A 122 2.19 17.10 -16.89
CA ILE A 122 2.71 18.10 -15.96
C ILE A 122 3.01 17.48 -14.60
N TRP A 123 2.05 16.73 -14.04
CA TRP A 123 2.23 16.07 -12.75
C TRP A 123 3.22 14.91 -12.83
N GLU A 124 3.32 14.22 -13.97
CA GLU A 124 4.34 13.20 -14.23
C GLU A 124 5.75 13.79 -14.23
N MET A 125 5.94 14.93 -14.87
CA MET A 125 7.19 15.69 -14.82
C MET A 125 7.55 16.07 -13.37
N HIS A 126 6.60 16.63 -12.62
CA HIS A 126 6.85 17.01 -11.22
C HIS A 126 7.15 15.80 -10.33
N CYS A 127 6.50 14.67 -10.57
CA CYS A 127 6.76 13.42 -9.87
C CYS A 127 8.20 12.95 -10.13
N ARG A 128 8.64 12.87 -11.39
CA ARG A 128 10.03 12.52 -11.75
C ARG A 128 11.05 13.49 -11.14
N ARG A 129 10.79 14.80 -11.20
CA ARG A 129 11.65 15.83 -10.57
C ARG A 129 11.74 15.64 -9.05
N TYR A 130 10.60 15.39 -8.38
CA TYR A 130 10.57 15.12 -6.95
C TYR A 130 11.33 13.83 -6.59
N ALA A 131 11.17 12.74 -7.34
CA ALA A 131 11.91 11.49 -7.10
C ALA A 131 13.42 11.73 -7.12
N HIS A 132 13.90 12.44 -8.13
CA HIS A 132 15.31 12.80 -8.26
C HIS A 132 15.77 13.69 -7.09
N GLN A 133 15.11 14.82 -6.84
CA GLN A 133 15.54 15.79 -5.82
C GLN A 133 15.41 15.26 -4.38
N SER A 134 14.36 14.48 -4.08
CA SER A 134 14.12 13.97 -2.73
C SER A 134 15.16 12.94 -2.30
N THR A 135 15.78 12.22 -3.25
CA THR A 135 16.87 11.27 -2.99
C THR A 135 18.11 11.98 -2.46
N PHE A 136 18.50 13.12 -3.08
CA PHE A 136 19.70 13.86 -2.68
C PHE A 136 19.45 14.83 -1.52
N ARG A 137 18.32 15.54 -1.52
CA ARG A 137 18.06 16.65 -0.60
C ARG A 137 17.16 16.28 0.58
N LYS A 138 16.68 15.02 0.65
CA LYS A 138 15.71 14.53 1.66
C LYS A 138 14.45 15.41 1.77
N LEU A 139 14.05 16.03 0.65
CA LEU A 139 12.92 16.96 0.61
C LEU A 139 11.58 16.28 0.89
N THR A 140 10.77 16.93 1.71
CA THR A 140 9.35 16.60 1.84
C THR A 140 8.56 17.09 0.62
N ILE A 141 7.42 16.47 0.34
CA ILE A 141 6.52 16.92 -0.75
C ILE A 141 6.06 18.37 -0.52
N ALA A 142 5.90 18.79 0.73
CA ALA A 142 5.51 20.16 1.06
C ALA A 142 6.61 21.17 0.72
N GLN A 143 7.87 20.84 1.00
CA GLN A 143 9.01 21.68 0.60
C GLN A 143 9.14 21.75 -0.91
N TYR A 144 9.02 20.61 -1.61
CA TYR A 144 9.02 20.58 -3.07
C TYR A 144 7.90 21.43 -3.67
N ALA A 145 6.68 21.34 -3.12
CA ALA A 145 5.55 22.15 -3.55
C ALA A 145 5.84 23.64 -3.44
N LYS A 146 6.41 24.07 -2.30
CA LYS A 146 6.81 25.46 -2.05
C LYS A 146 7.91 25.93 -3.02
N GLU A 147 8.92 25.10 -3.30
CA GLU A 147 10.02 25.45 -4.21
C GLU A 147 9.59 25.55 -5.69
N ASN A 148 8.44 24.97 -6.06
CA ASN A 148 7.96 24.94 -7.44
C ASN A 148 6.61 25.69 -7.61
N ASP A 149 6.24 26.53 -6.64
CA ASP A 149 5.00 27.30 -6.63
C ASP A 149 3.73 26.46 -6.88
N LEU A 150 3.70 25.25 -6.32
CA LEU A 150 2.57 24.33 -6.42
C LEU A 150 1.71 24.36 -5.17
N ASN A 151 0.39 24.14 -5.33
CA ASN A 151 -0.51 23.94 -4.20
C ASN A 151 -0.12 22.66 -3.41
N PRO A 152 0.24 22.73 -2.12
CA PRO A 152 0.72 21.56 -1.38
C PRO A 152 -0.30 20.41 -1.26
N SER A 153 -1.60 20.72 -1.19
CA SER A 153 -2.66 19.72 -1.12
C SER A 153 -2.77 18.96 -2.44
N THR A 154 -2.75 19.68 -3.57
CA THR A 154 -2.75 19.09 -4.90
C THR A 154 -1.46 18.32 -5.18
N THR A 155 -0.30 18.85 -4.79
CA THR A 155 0.99 18.15 -4.93
C THR A 155 1.01 16.86 -4.15
N ARG A 156 0.49 16.82 -2.91
CA ARG A 156 0.36 15.56 -2.14
C ARG A 156 -0.61 14.56 -2.76
N HIS A 157 -1.57 15.04 -3.56
CA HIS A 157 -2.54 14.18 -4.24
C HIS A 157 -1.95 13.46 -5.46
N TYR A 158 -0.99 14.09 -6.15
CA TYR A 158 -0.40 13.57 -7.38
C TYR A 158 1.02 13.01 -7.19
N ILE A 159 1.82 13.60 -6.30
CA ILE A 159 3.19 13.17 -6.03
C ILE A 159 3.19 12.29 -4.78
N HIS A 160 3.63 11.05 -4.96
CA HIS A 160 3.78 10.09 -3.87
C HIS A 160 5.19 9.48 -3.90
N LYS A 161 5.81 9.33 -2.73
CA LYS A 161 7.18 8.78 -2.57
C LYS A 161 7.41 7.36 -3.13
N GLY A 162 6.39 6.69 -3.65
CA GLY A 162 6.49 5.35 -4.23
C GLY A 162 5.85 5.20 -5.62
N ASP A 163 5.25 6.27 -6.15
CA ASP A 163 4.72 6.34 -7.52
C ASP A 163 5.58 7.25 -8.41
N CYS A 164 6.49 8.01 -7.78
CA CYS A 164 7.66 8.65 -8.35
C CYS A 164 8.89 7.81 -7.96
#